data_AF-A0A009QSX8-F1
#
_entry.id   AF-A0A009QSX8-F1
#
_cell.length_a   1.000
_cell.length_b   1.000
_cell.length_c   1.000
_cell.angle_alpha   90.00
_cell.angle_beta   90.00
_cell.angle_gamma   90.00
#
_symmetry.space_group_name_H-M   'P 1'
#
loop_
_entity.id
_entity.type
_entity.pdbx_description
1 polymer ?
#
loop_
_entity_poly.entity_id
_entity_poly.type
_entity_poly.pdbx_seq_one_letter_code
_entity_poly.pdbx_strand_id
1 'polypeptide(L)'
;PGAALAAGSHYNPNQAPHHGTPTTGHLGDLPVLVVDNTGVATTAVIAPRLKLADIQGRAIMIHAGGDNYSDSPQPLGGGGARIACGVIK
;
A
#
# COMPACT_ATOMS: atom_id res chain seq x y z
N PRO A 1 17.67 -4.95 -6.36
CA PRO A 1 16.65 -4.30 -7.23
C PRO A 1 15.28 -4.97 -7.03
N GLY A 2 14.30 -4.25 -6.47
CA GLY A 2 12.94 -4.79 -6.26
C GLY A 2 12.14 -4.82 -7.56
N ALA A 3 11.18 -5.74 -7.67
CA ALA A 3 10.24 -5.75 -8.80
C ALA A 3 9.34 -4.49 -8.79
N ALA A 4 8.73 -4.17 -9.93
CA ALA A 4 7.68 -3.15 -10.05
C ALA A 4 8.06 -1.70 -9.66
N LEU A 5 9.31 -1.28 -9.90
CA LEU A 5 9.75 0.11 -9.65
C LEU A 5 8.97 1.15 -10.46
N ALA A 6 8.52 0.80 -11.67
CA ALA A 6 7.76 1.69 -12.55
C ALA A 6 6.41 2.14 -11.96
N ALA A 7 5.89 1.46 -10.94
CA ALA A 7 4.68 1.89 -10.22
C ALA A 7 4.86 3.21 -9.44
N GLY A 8 6.10 3.64 -9.19
CA GLY A 8 6.38 4.87 -8.45
C GLY A 8 6.22 4.72 -6.93
N SER A 9 5.93 5.84 -6.26
CA SER A 9 5.68 5.95 -4.81
C SER A 9 4.21 5.69 -4.47
N HIS A 10 3.88 5.67 -3.17
CA HIS A 10 2.49 5.59 -2.72
C HIS A 10 1.66 6.75 -3.31
N TYR A 11 0.39 6.48 -3.58
CA TYR A 11 -0.51 7.49 -4.13
C TYR A 11 -0.74 8.62 -3.12
N ASN A 12 -0.21 9.82 -3.39
CA ASN A 12 -0.23 10.94 -2.48
C ASN A 12 -0.63 12.27 -3.17
N PRO A 13 -1.87 12.40 -3.68
CA PRO A 13 -2.31 13.60 -4.39
C PRO A 13 -2.46 14.80 -3.44
N ASN A 14 -2.73 14.55 -2.16
CA ASN A 14 -2.94 15.58 -1.14
C ASN A 14 -1.63 16.01 -0.46
N GLN A 15 -0.48 15.52 -0.94
CA GLN A 15 0.84 15.83 -0.40
C GLN A 15 0.93 15.65 1.13
N ALA A 16 0.33 14.56 1.64
CA ALA A 16 0.50 14.16 3.03
C ALA A 16 2.00 14.02 3.31
N PRO A 17 2.49 14.54 4.45
CA PRO A 17 3.92 14.68 4.69
C PRO A 17 4.63 13.35 4.99
N HIS A 18 3.86 12.35 5.47
CA HIS A 18 4.38 11.09 5.96
C HIS A 18 3.47 9.94 5.54
N HIS A 19 4.06 8.74 5.51
CA HIS A 19 3.27 7.52 5.53
C HIS A 19 2.53 7.38 6.86
N GLY A 20 1.38 6.73 6.85
CA GLY A 20 0.55 6.62 8.04
C GLY A 20 -0.58 5.62 7.91
N THR A 21 -1.54 5.73 8.83
CA THR A 21 -2.72 4.86 8.84
C THR A 21 -3.60 5.11 7.61
N PRO A 22 -4.57 4.22 7.32
CA PRO A 22 -5.52 4.41 6.22
C PRO A 22 -6.35 5.69 6.29
N THR A 23 -6.33 6.42 7.41
CA THR A 23 -7.03 7.71 7.59
C THR A 23 -6.08 8.90 7.70
N THR A 24 -4.78 8.71 8.00
CA THR A 24 -3.84 9.80 8.32
C THR A 24 -2.63 9.90 7.38
N GLY A 25 -2.30 8.84 6.65
CA GLY A 25 -1.15 8.79 5.75
C GLY A 25 -1.45 9.28 4.32
N HIS A 26 -0.58 8.87 3.39
CA HIS A 26 -0.82 9.04 1.96
C HIS A 26 -2.19 8.49 1.58
N LEU A 27 -2.81 9.02 0.52
CA LEU A 27 -4.14 8.58 0.13
C LEU A 27 -4.18 7.08 -0.27
N GLY A 28 -3.06 6.57 -0.79
CA GLY A 28 -2.87 5.16 -1.12
C GLY A 28 -2.40 4.26 0.01
N ASP A 29 -2.26 4.76 1.25
CA ASP A 29 -1.97 3.91 2.41
C ASP A 29 -3.24 3.14 2.78
N LEU A 30 -3.16 1.80 2.80
CA LEU A 30 -4.28 0.88 2.97
C LEU A 30 -4.13 0.07 4.26
N PRO A 31 -5.20 -0.56 4.79
CA PRO A 31 -5.05 -1.56 5.85
C PRO A 31 -4.17 -2.72 5.40
N VAL A 32 -3.38 -3.26 6.33
CA VAL A 32 -2.51 -4.44 6.10
C VAL A 32 -3.30 -5.61 5.52
N LEU A 33 -2.73 -6.22 4.47
CA LEU A 33 -3.17 -7.50 3.94
C LEU A 33 -2.64 -8.63 4.85
N VAL A 34 -3.54 -9.40 5.46
CA VAL A 34 -3.17 -10.56 6.28
C VAL A 34 -3.28 -11.83 5.44
N VAL A 35 -2.19 -12.60 5.40
CA VAL A 35 -2.12 -13.91 4.75
C VAL A 35 -2.16 -14.98 5.84
N ASP A 36 -3.01 -15.98 5.68
CA ASP A 36 -3.12 -17.08 6.63
C ASP A 36 -1.94 -18.08 6.50
N ASN A 37 -1.93 -19.09 7.38
CA ASN A 37 -0.88 -20.11 7.39
C ASN A 37 -0.88 -21.04 6.17
N THR A 38 -1.89 -20.97 5.30
CA THR A 38 -1.96 -21.69 4.02
C THR A 38 -1.44 -20.87 2.85
N GLY A 39 -1.06 -19.61 3.09
CA GLY A 39 -0.58 -18.69 2.06
C GLY A 39 -1.71 -17.98 1.31
N VAL A 40 -2.92 -17.92 1.87
CA VAL A 40 -4.10 -17.34 1.24
C VAL A 40 -4.54 -16.08 1.99
N ALA A 41 -4.94 -15.04 1.24
CA ALA A 41 -5.57 -13.84 1.77
C ALA A 41 -6.93 -13.62 1.10
N THR A 42 -8.01 -13.76 1.86
CA THR A 42 -9.40 -13.59 1.40
C THR A 42 -10.16 -12.52 2.19
N THR A 43 -9.60 -12.03 3.29
CA THR A 43 -10.20 -10.98 4.11
C THR A 43 -10.27 -9.67 3.33
N ALA A 44 -11.48 -9.14 3.16
CA ALA A 44 -11.67 -7.83 2.57
C ALA A 44 -11.19 -6.73 3.53
N VAL A 45 -10.55 -5.71 2.96
CA VAL A 45 -10.16 -4.48 3.69
C VAL A 45 -10.93 -3.29 3.11
N ILE A 46 -11.14 -2.28 3.95
CA ILE A 46 -11.87 -1.06 3.57
C ILE A 46 -10.90 0.12 3.51
N ALA A 47 -10.91 0.84 2.39
CA ALA A 47 -10.14 2.06 2.17
C ALA A 47 -11.10 3.27 2.14
N PRO A 48 -11.47 3.85 3.29
CA PRO A 48 -12.61 4.77 3.38
C PRO A 48 -12.39 6.11 2.68
N ARG A 49 -11.12 6.48 2.39
CA ARG A 49 -10.77 7.73 1.71
C ARG A 49 -10.66 7.60 0.19
N LEU A 50 -10.64 6.38 -0.35
CA LEU A 50 -10.46 6.15 -1.78
C LEU A 50 -11.79 6.05 -2.52
N LYS A 51 -11.82 6.61 -3.73
CA LYS A 51 -12.86 6.35 -4.72
C LYS A 51 -12.23 5.62 -5.90
N LEU A 52 -12.99 4.71 -6.50
CA LEU A 52 -12.51 3.93 -7.65
C LEU A 52 -12.06 4.84 -8.81
N ALA A 53 -12.77 5.94 -9.05
CA ALA A 53 -12.42 6.92 -10.09
C ALA A 53 -11.02 7.55 -9.92
N ASP A 54 -10.51 7.66 -8.69
CA ASP A 54 -9.24 8.33 -8.40
C ASP A 54 -8.02 7.42 -8.60
N ILE A 55 -8.26 6.11 -8.72
CA ILE A 55 -7.22 5.07 -8.72
C ILE A 55 -7.16 4.26 -10.02
N GLN A 56 -7.98 4.61 -11.00
CA GLN A 56 -7.91 4.00 -12.32
C GLN A 56 -6.54 4.24 -12.98
N GLY A 57 -5.96 3.18 -13.56
CA GLY A 57 -4.62 3.18 -14.14
C GLY A 57 -3.46 3.20 -13.13
N ARG A 58 -3.74 3.19 -11.81
CA ARG A 58 -2.71 3.06 -10.77
C ARG A 58 -2.41 1.59 -10.47
N ALA A 59 -1.30 1.34 -9.79
CA ALA A 59 -0.92 0.01 -9.35
C ALA A 59 -1.31 -0.25 -7.89
N ILE A 60 -1.82 -1.46 -7.62
CA ILE A 60 -1.85 -2.06 -6.28
C ILE A 60 -0.53 -2.80 -6.08
N MET A 61 0.08 -2.63 -4.91
CA MET A 61 1.37 -3.21 -4.56
C MET A 61 1.24 -4.07 -3.30
N ILE A 62 1.89 -5.23 -3.29
CA ILE A 62 2.08 -6.06 -2.09
C ILE A 62 3.58 -6.05 -1.76
N HIS A 63 3.89 -5.75 -0.52
CA HIS A 63 5.25 -5.73 0.02
C HIS A 63 5.59 -7.05 0.74
N ALA A 64 6.88 -7.35 0.88
CA ALA A 64 7.38 -8.55 1.53
C ALA A 64 7.20 -8.51 3.06
N GLY A 65 7.36 -7.32 3.65
CA GLY A 65 7.16 -7.05 5.06
C GLY A 65 5.74 -6.60 5.39
N GLY A 66 5.51 -6.37 6.68
CA GLY A 66 4.28 -5.74 7.17
C GLY A 66 4.27 -4.22 6.96
N ASP A 67 3.31 -3.58 7.62
CA ASP A 67 3.18 -2.13 7.63
C ASP A 67 2.84 -1.69 9.07
N ASN A 68 3.72 -0.90 9.69
CA ASN A 68 3.52 -0.35 11.03
C ASN A 68 2.85 1.04 11.03
N TYR A 69 2.42 1.54 9.86
CA TYR A 69 1.80 2.84 9.64
C TYR A 69 2.65 4.02 10.09
N SER A 70 3.97 3.90 9.96
CA SER A 70 4.96 4.90 10.38
C SER A 70 6.19 4.87 9.48
N ASP A 71 6.87 6.00 9.33
CA ASP A 71 8.17 6.07 8.67
C ASP A 71 9.35 5.70 9.60
N SER A 72 9.06 5.29 10.84
CA SER A 72 10.03 4.87 11.85
C SER A 72 9.63 3.53 12.48
N PRO A 73 10.57 2.60 12.70
CA PRO A 73 12.03 2.74 12.51
C PRO A 73 12.50 2.56 11.07
N GLN A 74 11.60 2.23 10.14
CA GLN A 74 11.88 2.08 8.72
C GLN A 74 10.84 2.87 7.92
N PRO A 75 11.24 3.46 6.76
CA PRO A 75 10.33 4.24 5.94
C PRO A 75 9.18 3.38 5.40
N LEU A 76 8.05 4.02 5.08
CA LEU A 76 6.91 3.39 4.42
C LEU A 76 6.42 2.12 5.14
N GLY A 77 6.32 2.17 6.46
CA GLY A 77 5.77 1.09 7.27
C GLY A 77 6.71 -0.09 7.50
N GLY A 78 7.91 -0.08 6.89
CA GLY A 78 8.84 -1.20 6.91
C GLY A 78 8.50 -2.32 5.93
N GLY A 79 7.65 -2.10 4.93
CA GLY A 79 7.24 -3.13 3.97
C GLY A 79 8.39 -3.69 3.10
N GLY A 80 9.43 -2.90 2.87
CA GLY A 80 10.62 -3.36 2.14
C GLY A 80 10.33 -3.73 0.68
N ALA A 81 10.80 -4.90 0.25
CA ALA A 81 10.72 -5.34 -1.15
C ALA A 81 9.27 -5.47 -1.65
N ARG A 82 9.05 -5.17 -2.94
CA ARG A 82 7.76 -5.35 -3.62
C ARG A 82 7.68 -6.76 -4.21
N ILE A 83 6.66 -7.54 -3.85
CA ILE A 83 6.53 -8.95 -4.21
C ILE A 83 5.38 -9.25 -5.19
N ALA A 84 4.38 -8.37 -5.27
CA ALA A 84 3.29 -8.46 -6.24
C ALA A 84 2.82 -7.06 -6.65
N CYS A 85 2.41 -6.92 -7.91
CA CYS A 85 1.95 -5.66 -8.49
C CYS A 85 0.85 -5.93 -9.52
N GLY A 86 -0.20 -5.11 -9.54
CA GLY A 86 -1.25 -5.18 -10.56
C GLY A 86 -1.85 -3.80 -10.84
N VAL A 87 -2.10 -3.50 -12.12
CA VAL A 87 -2.71 -2.23 -12.55
C VAL A 87 -4.23 -2.33 -12.46
N ILE A 88 -4.85 -1.33 -11.84
CA ILE A 88 -6.30 -1.13 -11.78
C ILE A 88 -6.78 -0.63 -13.16
N LYS A 89 -7.80 -1.30 -13.72
CA LYS A 89 -8.37 -1.00 -15.05
C LYS A 89 -9.84 -0.60 -14.97
#